data_AF-A0A970INI1-F1
#
_entry.id   AF-A0A970INI1-F1
#
_cell.length_a   1.000
_cell.length_b   1.000
_cell.length_c   1.000
_cell.angle_alpha   90.00
_cell.angle_beta   90.00
_cell.angle_gamma   90.00
#
_symmetry.space_group_name_H-M   'P 1'
#
loop_
_entity.id
_entity.type
_entity.pdbx_description
1 polymer ?
#
loop_
_entity_poly.entity_id
_entity_poly.type
_entity_poly.pdbx_seq_one_letter_code
_entity_poly.pdbx_strand_id
1 'polypeptide(L)'
;MTYRDWNIICWDANLRFNRNIFEYYNFKGTKWQNVSKEENILYLKNAYRVLLTRARQGFIIFIPTGDERDVSMLPSFYDGVYEYLKGIGIAEL
;
A
#
# COMPACT_ATOMS: atom_id res chain seq x y z
N MET A 1 -9.18 -9.33 -26.54
CA MET A 1 -8.33 -8.15 -26.27
C MET A 1 -9.01 -7.37 -25.14
N THR A 2 -8.65 -7.60 -23.88
CA THR A 2 -9.39 -7.05 -22.73
C THR A 2 -8.80 -5.71 -22.28
N TYR A 3 -9.66 -4.69 -22.27
CA TYR A 3 -9.47 -3.30 -21.85
C TYR A 3 -9.02 -3.17 -20.38
N ARG A 4 -7.73 -3.22 -20.10
CA ARG A 4 -7.17 -2.69 -18.83
C ARG A 4 -6.03 -1.75 -19.12
N ASP A 5 -6.40 -0.67 -19.78
CA ASP A 5 -5.50 0.41 -20.10
C ASP A 5 -5.00 1.08 -18.82
N TRP A 6 -5.91 1.37 -17.88
CA TRP A 6 -5.60 1.96 -16.59
C TRP A 6 -6.06 1.06 -15.44
N ASN A 7 -5.28 1.01 -14.35
CA ASN A 7 -5.73 0.40 -13.09
C ASN A 7 -5.63 1.40 -11.95
N ILE A 8 -6.59 1.30 -11.03
CA ILE A 8 -6.57 2.03 -9.78
C ILE A 8 -6.22 1.03 -8.67
N ILE A 9 -5.25 1.39 -7.83
CA ILE A 9 -4.85 0.60 -6.67
C ILE A 9 -5.01 1.48 -5.44
N CYS A 10 -5.79 1.02 -4.47
CA CYS A 10 -5.80 1.59 -3.14
C CYS A 10 -4.64 0.98 -2.34
N TRP A 11 -3.74 1.82 -1.84
CA TRP A 11 -2.65 1.39 -0.97
C TRP A 11 -3.14 1.34 0.48
N ASP A 12 -3.15 0.15 1.07
CA ASP A 12 -3.72 -0.08 2.38
C ASP A 12 -2.65 -0.07 3.49
N ALA A 13 -3.07 0.11 4.74
CA ALA A 13 -2.23 0.17 5.93
C ALA A 13 -1.54 -1.18 6.27
N ASN A 14 -1.78 -2.23 5.48
CA ASN A 14 -1.10 -3.52 5.60
C ASN A 14 0.36 -3.52 5.07
N LEU A 15 0.73 -2.56 4.23
CA LEU A 15 2.07 -2.40 3.68
C LEU A 15 2.55 -0.97 3.89
N ARG A 16 3.28 -0.73 4.98
CA ARG A 16 3.72 0.61 5.38
C ARG A 16 5.16 0.81 5.00
N PHE A 17 5.55 2.05 4.72
CA PHE A 17 6.94 2.41 4.47
C PHE A 17 7.43 3.31 5.59
N ASN A 18 8.37 2.82 6.40
CA ASN A 18 8.92 3.52 7.54
C ASN A 18 10.43 3.34 7.57
N ARG A 19 11.20 4.39 7.88
CA ARG A 19 12.67 4.31 8.05
C ARG A 19 13.39 3.56 6.92
N ASN A 20 13.02 3.84 5.68
CA ASN A 20 13.55 3.20 4.46
C ASN A 20 13.31 1.69 4.33
N ILE A 21 12.37 1.13 5.09
CA ILE A 21 11.97 -0.28 4.99
C ILE A 21 10.45 -0.41 4.83
N PHE A 22 10.03 -1.44 4.11
CA PHE A 22 8.63 -1.86 4.09
C PHE A 22 8.32 -2.75 5.29
N GLU A 23 7.32 -2.35 6.05
CA GLU A 23 6.76 -3.08 7.18
C GLU A 23 5.44 -3.75 6.75
N TYR A 24 5.19 -4.96 7.25
CA TYR A 24 4.07 -5.80 6.83
C TYR A 24 3.14 -6.03 8.02
N TYR A 25 1.88 -5.70 7.84
CA TYR A 25 0.86 -5.81 8.88
C TYR A 25 -0.34 -6.60 8.40
N ASN A 26 -1.01 -7.26 9.33
CA ASN A 26 -2.32 -7.86 9.12
C ASN A 26 -3.27 -7.36 10.20
N PHE A 27 -4.47 -6.93 9.79
CA PHE A 27 -5.50 -6.50 10.72
C PHE A 27 -6.24 -7.72 11.26
N LYS A 28 -6.15 -7.95 12.56
CA LYS A 28 -6.79 -9.09 13.23
C LYS A 28 -7.57 -8.62 14.45
N GLY A 29 -8.88 -8.89 14.44
CA GLY A 29 -9.81 -8.40 15.44
C GLY A 29 -9.92 -6.89 15.33
N THR A 30 -9.31 -6.16 16.27
CA THR A 30 -9.38 -4.70 16.37
C THR A 30 -8.01 -4.02 16.27
N LYS A 31 -6.95 -4.77 15.91
CA LYS A 31 -5.59 -4.24 15.88
C LYS A 31 -4.75 -4.75 14.72
N TRP A 32 -3.82 -3.90 14.31
CA TRP A 32 -2.73 -4.25 13.41
C TRP A 32 -1.68 -5.10 14.13
N GLN A 33 -1.23 -6.16 13.47
CA GLN A 33 -0.17 -7.03 13.97
C GLN A 33 0.89 -7.21 12.90
N ASN A 34 2.16 -7.18 13.29
CA ASN A 34 3.27 -7.44 12.38
C ASN A 34 3.18 -8.85 11.80
N VAL A 35 3.37 -8.95 10.48
CA VAL A 35 3.48 -10.23 9.77
C VAL A 35 4.95 -10.66 9.83
N SER A 36 5.25 -11.65 10.66
CA SER A 36 6.61 -12.20 10.78
C SER A 36 6.83 -13.48 9.97
N LYS A 37 5.76 -14.19 9.61
CA LYS A 37 5.86 -15.39 8.76
C LYS A 37 6.24 -15.00 7.34
N GLU A 38 7.40 -15.47 6.88
CA GLU A 38 7.96 -15.14 5.56
C GLU A 38 7.00 -15.45 4.41
N GLU A 39 6.28 -16.58 4.46
CA GLU A 39 5.28 -16.96 3.47
C GLU A 39 4.18 -15.90 3.32
N ASN A 40 3.69 -15.36 4.44
CA ASN A 40 2.65 -14.34 4.44
C ASN A 40 3.17 -13.00 3.94
N ILE A 41 4.41 -12.64 4.29
CA ILE A 41 5.09 -11.46 3.74
C ILE A 41 5.22 -11.59 2.22
N LEU A 42 5.65 -12.76 1.75
CA LEU A 42 5.83 -13.04 0.32
C LEU A 42 4.48 -12.99 -0.41
N TYR A 43 3.43 -13.55 0.17
CA TYR A 43 2.07 -13.47 -0.37
C TYR A 43 1.62 -12.01 -0.52
N LEU A 44 1.77 -11.20 0.53
CA LEU A 44 1.40 -9.78 0.51
C LEU A 44 2.20 -9.01 -0.56
N LYS A 45 3.52 -9.16 -0.60
CA LYS A 45 4.38 -8.57 -1.63
C LYS A 45 3.93 -8.95 -3.05
N ASN A 46 3.62 -10.22 -3.25
CA ASN A 46 3.19 -10.72 -4.55
C ASN A 46 1.82 -10.18 -4.96
N ALA A 47 0.90 -9.94 -4.02
CA ALA A 47 -0.37 -9.30 -4.31
C ALA A 47 -0.14 -7.88 -4.88
N TYR A 48 0.65 -7.05 -4.21
CA TYR A 48 1.01 -5.72 -4.69
C TYR A 48 1.76 -5.76 -6.03
N ARG A 49 2.76 -6.65 -6.17
CA ARG A 49 3.48 -6.84 -7.44
C ARG A 49 2.53 -7.14 -8.59
N VAL A 50 1.62 -8.11 -8.41
CA VAL A 50 0.66 -8.50 -9.43
C VAL A 50 -0.28 -7.35 -9.80
N LEU A 51 -0.76 -6.59 -8.81
CA LEU A 51 -1.59 -5.42 -9.06
C LEU A 51 -0.82 -4.35 -9.84
N LEU A 52 0.38 -4.01 -9.40
CA LEU A 52 1.27 -2.99 -9.99
C LEU A 52 1.86 -3.39 -11.35
N THR A 53 1.71 -4.63 -11.80
CA THR A 53 2.15 -5.06 -13.15
C THR A 53 0.99 -5.36 -14.11
N ARG A 54 -0.27 -5.15 -13.69
CA ARG A 54 -1.45 -5.50 -14.50
C ARG A 54 -1.92 -4.41 -15.47
N ALA A 55 -1.53 -3.15 -15.30
CA ALA A 55 -1.94 -2.08 -16.21
C ALA A 55 -1.03 -2.01 -17.43
N ARG A 56 -1.60 -1.58 -18.57
CA ARG A 56 -0.85 -1.47 -19.83
C ARG A 56 -0.51 -0.03 -20.21
N GLN A 57 -1.34 0.95 -19.83
CA GLN A 57 -1.12 2.37 -20.12
C GLN A 57 -0.71 3.17 -18.88
N GLY A 58 -1.26 2.87 -17.70
CA GLY A 58 -0.90 3.62 -16.50
C GLY A 58 -1.57 3.15 -15.21
N PHE A 59 -1.10 3.70 -14.11
CA PHE A 59 -1.63 3.43 -12.77
C PHE A 59 -2.09 4.72 -12.11
N ILE A 60 -3.19 4.62 -11.37
CA ILE A 60 -3.56 5.59 -10.35
C ILE A 60 -3.39 4.89 -9.00
N ILE A 61 -2.52 5.44 -8.14
CA ILE A 61 -2.32 4.93 -6.80
C ILE A 61 -3.05 5.87 -5.86
N PHE A 62 -4.11 5.36 -5.23
CA PHE A 62 -4.86 6.06 -4.21
C PHE A 62 -4.28 5.70 -2.84
N ILE A 63 -3.89 6.72 -2.07
CA ILE A 63 -3.39 6.58 -0.71
C ILE A 63 -4.39 7.28 0.20
N PRO A 64 -5.03 6.56 1.15
CA PRO A 64 -5.88 7.19 2.15
C PRO A 64 -5.11 8.22 2.99
N THR A 65 -5.75 9.32 3.35
CA THR A 65 -5.18 10.28 4.33
C THR A 65 -5.20 9.75 5.76
N GLY A 66 -5.95 8.69 6.01
CA GLY A 66 -6.25 8.21 7.36
C GLY A 66 -7.21 9.11 8.15
N ASP A 67 -7.44 8.76 9.41
CA ASP A 67 -8.26 9.49 10.38
C ASP A 67 -7.62 9.39 11.77
N GLU A 68 -7.30 10.52 12.39
CA GLU A 68 -6.72 10.56 13.76
C GLU A 68 -7.66 10.01 14.83
N ARG A 69 -8.97 9.98 14.55
CA ARG A 69 -10.00 9.46 15.45
C ARG A 69 -10.20 7.95 15.32
N ASP A 70 -9.68 7.35 14.26
CA ASP A 70 -9.75 5.92 14.01
C ASP A 70 -8.35 5.28 14.06
N VAL A 71 -8.09 4.60 15.17
CA VAL A 71 -6.82 3.90 15.44
C VAL A 71 -6.52 2.78 14.44
N SER A 72 -7.50 2.32 13.66
CA SER A 72 -7.33 1.32 12.60
C SER A 72 -6.85 1.92 11.28
N MET A 73 -6.93 3.25 11.11
CA MET A 73 -6.54 3.95 9.88
C MET A 73 -5.81 5.27 10.19
N LEU A 74 -4.92 5.28 11.17
CA LEU A 74 -4.16 6.48 11.53
C LEU A 74 -3.39 7.04 10.31
N PRO A 75 -3.30 8.37 10.14
CA PRO A 75 -2.57 9.00 9.03
C PRO A 75 -1.13 8.49 8.89
N SER A 76 -0.45 8.26 10.01
CA SER A 76 0.92 7.72 10.07
C SER A 76 1.10 6.34 9.42
N PHE A 77 0.02 5.61 9.12
CA PHE A 77 0.10 4.36 8.37
C PHE A 77 0.34 4.58 6.87
N TYR A 78 -0.02 5.76 6.36
CA TYR A 78 -0.04 6.09 4.95
C TYR A 78 1.02 7.13 4.56
N ASP A 79 1.31 8.09 5.45
CA ASP A 79 2.25 9.20 5.21
C ASP A 79 3.60 8.74 4.64
N GLY A 80 4.19 7.69 5.22
CA GLY A 80 5.48 7.19 4.78
C GLY A 80 5.48 6.61 3.36
N VAL A 81 4.36 5.99 2.94
CA VAL A 81 4.20 5.49 1.56
C VAL A 81 3.97 6.66 0.61
N TYR A 82 3.15 7.64 1.00
CA TYR A 82 2.92 8.85 0.22
C TYR A 82 4.24 9.59 -0.07
N GLU A 83 5.03 9.87 0.96
CA GLU A 83 6.33 10.53 0.81
C GLU A 83 7.32 9.71 0.00
N TYR A 84 7.31 8.37 0.15
CA TYR A 84 8.13 7.49 -0.66
C TYR A 84 7.78 7.56 -2.15
N LEU A 85 6.49 7.44 -2.50
CA LEU A 85 6.04 7.47 -3.89
C LEU A 85 6.31 8.82 -4.54
N LYS A 86 6.08 9.91 -3.81
CA LYS A 86 6.44 11.27 -4.23
C LYS A 86 7.94 11.41 -4.44
N GLY A 87 8.75 10.90 -3.51
CA GLY A 87 10.21 10.93 -3.56
C GLY A 87 10.83 10.18 -4.75
N ILE A 88 10.18 9.12 -5.24
CA ILE A 88 10.60 8.40 -6.46
C ILE A 88 10.03 9.00 -7.75
N GLY A 89 9.33 10.13 -7.67
CA GLY A 89 8.87 10.90 -8.83
C GLY A 89 7.47 10.54 -9.34
N ILE A 90 6.63 9.87 -8.55
CA ILE A 90 5.21 9.74 -8.89
C ILE A 90 4.53 11.09 -8.68
N ALA A 91 3.89 11.60 -9.73
CA ALA A 91 3.14 12.85 -9.67
C ALA A 91 1.84 12.68 -8.87
N GLU A 92 1.61 13.61 -7.96
CA GLU A 92 0.31 13.81 -7.31
C GLU A 92 -0.68 14.43 -8.31
N LEU A 93 -1.95 14.02 -8.22
CA LEU A 93 -3.05 14.45 -9.10
C LEU A 93 -3.97 15.44 -8.39
#